data_AF-A0A2E4MGC2-F1
#
_entry.id   AF-A0A2E4MGC2-F1
#
_cell.length_a   1.000
_cell.length_b   1.000
_cell.length_c   1.000
_cell.angle_alpha   90.00
_cell.angle_beta   90.00
_cell.angle_gamma   90.00
#
_symmetry.space_group_name_H-M   'P 1'
#
loop_
_entity.id
_entity.type
_entity.pdbx_description
1 polymer ?
#
loop_
_entity_poly.entity_id
_entity_poly.type
_entity_poly.pdbx_seq_one_letter_code
_entity_poly.pdbx_strand_id
1 'polypeptide(L)'
;MRYQQMKRHSSTAGFTMMELVVTLALMGVLFSFAIPAYSGVSEEMQGKRNEANMQTIREAFFHYFYRMHQQKGRIAHFPPPPENEEKVMDDLWASTPMDSALSFQAPKNLFATGELPKNANNNPFMYETWNDTNQVSGEVMYYIKIEDIDEDSPSFGKSFTYSI
;
A
#
# COMPACT_ATOMS: atom_id res chain seq x y z
N MET A 1 -0.22 -81.71 -13.73
CA MET A 1 0.14 -80.27 -13.87
C MET A 1 0.26 -79.68 -12.48
N ARG A 2 1.46 -79.22 -12.06
CA ARG A 2 1.68 -78.59 -10.74
C ARG A 2 1.72 -77.08 -10.92
N TYR A 3 0.79 -76.35 -10.29
CA TYR A 3 0.81 -74.89 -10.25
C TYR A 3 1.82 -74.44 -9.18
N GLN A 4 2.91 -73.80 -9.62
CA GLN A 4 3.76 -73.01 -8.72
C GLN A 4 3.05 -71.70 -8.41
N GLN A 5 2.60 -71.52 -7.17
CA GLN A 5 2.14 -70.22 -6.68
C GLN A 5 3.36 -69.32 -6.46
N MET A 6 3.50 -68.27 -7.26
CA MET A 6 4.40 -67.15 -6.98
C MET A 6 3.85 -66.37 -5.78
N LYS A 7 4.52 -66.45 -4.64
CA LYS A 7 4.29 -65.55 -3.50
C LYS A 7 4.79 -64.15 -3.88
N ARG A 8 3.86 -63.22 -4.11
CA ARG A 8 4.16 -61.78 -4.14
C ARG A 8 4.44 -61.31 -2.71
N HIS A 9 5.68 -60.91 -2.43
CA HIS A 9 6.02 -60.20 -1.20
C HIS A 9 5.63 -58.72 -1.39
N SER A 10 4.51 -58.29 -0.82
CA SER A 10 4.19 -56.87 -0.68
C SER A 10 4.80 -56.37 0.64
N SER A 11 5.97 -55.75 0.58
CA SER A 11 6.52 -55.03 1.73
C SER A 11 5.82 -53.68 1.87
N THR A 12 4.67 -53.65 2.52
CA THR A 12 4.16 -52.40 3.11
C THR A 12 5.01 -52.09 4.33
N ALA A 13 6.10 -51.35 4.14
CA ALA A 13 6.85 -50.78 5.25
C ALA A 13 5.97 -49.72 5.91
N GLY A 14 5.47 -50.01 7.12
CA GLY A 14 4.78 -49.03 7.95
C GLY A 14 5.78 -48.03 8.52
N PHE A 15 5.38 -46.76 8.61
CA PHE A 15 6.18 -45.69 9.22
C PHE A 15 6.49 -46.05 10.68
N THR A 16 7.73 -45.93 11.11
CA THR A 16 8.10 -46.25 12.50
C THR A 16 7.83 -45.07 13.44
N MET A 17 7.53 -45.35 14.71
CA MET A 17 7.38 -44.29 15.73
C MET A 17 8.62 -43.41 15.83
N MET A 18 9.81 -44.01 15.69
CA MET A 18 11.08 -43.29 15.72
C MET A 18 11.21 -42.30 14.55
N GLU A 19 10.79 -42.69 13.35
CA GLU A 19 10.81 -41.83 12.17
C GLU A 19 9.87 -40.63 12.33
N LEU A 20 8.68 -40.83 12.93
CA LEU A 20 7.79 -39.72 13.26
C LEU A 20 8.39 -38.77 14.31
N VAL A 21 9.02 -39.31 15.35
CA VAL A 21 9.63 -38.48 16.40
C VAL A 21 10.80 -37.66 15.85
N VAL A 22 11.67 -38.27 15.04
CA VAL A 22 12.82 -37.56 14.43
C VAL A 22 12.34 -36.49 13.45
N THR A 23 11.36 -36.78 12.61
CA THR A 23 10.81 -35.80 11.66
C THR A 23 10.17 -34.62 12.38
N LEU A 24 9.36 -34.85 13.41
CA LEU A 24 8.77 -33.76 14.21
C LEU A 24 9.83 -32.94 14.95
N ALA A 25 10.87 -33.58 15.48
CA ALA A 25 11.99 -32.87 16.12
C ALA A 25 12.72 -31.95 15.12
N LEU A 26 13.00 -32.44 13.91
CA LEU A 26 13.64 -31.65 12.85
C LEU A 26 12.71 -30.51 12.37
N MET A 27 11.41 -30.76 12.21
CA MET A 27 10.44 -29.72 11.86
C MET A 27 10.37 -28.64 12.93
N GLY A 28 10.38 -29.00 14.22
CA GLY A 28 10.39 -28.05 15.33
C GLY A 28 11.61 -27.12 15.31
N VAL A 29 12.80 -27.68 15.06
CA VAL A 29 14.04 -26.89 14.92
C VAL A 29 14.00 -25.97 13.70
N LEU A 30 13.43 -26.43 12.58
CA LEU A 30 13.29 -25.55 11.40
C LEU A 30 12.30 -24.41 11.65
N PHE A 31 11.14 -24.71 12.26
CA PHE A 31 10.13 -23.69 12.54
C PHE A 31 10.59 -22.64 13.54
N SER A 32 11.45 -22.98 14.50
CA SER A 32 11.95 -22.01 15.49
C SER A 32 12.72 -20.85 14.86
N PHE A 33 13.37 -21.07 13.72
CA PHE A 33 14.09 -20.02 12.98
C PHE A 33 13.29 -19.46 11.80
N ALA A 34 12.50 -20.30 11.12
CA ALA A 34 11.77 -19.91 9.91
C ALA A 34 10.63 -18.91 10.19
N ILE A 35 9.86 -19.09 11.27
CA ILE A 35 8.69 -18.25 11.56
C ILE A 35 9.11 -16.81 11.88
N PRO A 36 10.06 -16.54 12.80
CA PRO A 36 10.46 -15.16 13.12
C PRO A 36 11.15 -14.44 11.96
N ALA A 37 11.89 -15.16 11.13
CA ALA A 37 12.55 -14.58 9.95
C ALA A 37 11.53 -14.07 8.91
N TYR A 38 10.41 -14.79 8.74
CA TYR A 38 9.38 -14.40 7.80
C TYR A 38 8.58 -13.17 8.26
N SER A 39 8.30 -13.03 9.57
CA SER A 39 7.51 -11.91 10.08
C SER A 39 8.22 -10.56 9.87
N GLY A 40 9.52 -10.47 10.18
CA GLY A 40 10.28 -9.23 10.00
C GLY A 40 10.40 -8.79 8.54
N VAL A 41 10.65 -9.75 7.63
CA VAL A 41 10.72 -9.44 6.18
C VAL A 41 9.36 -9.00 5.64
N SER A 42 8.26 -9.63 6.08
CA SER A 42 6.91 -9.24 5.68
C SER A 42 6.58 -7.81 6.11
N GLU A 43 6.91 -7.43 7.34
CA GLU A 43 6.68 -6.09 7.88
C GLU A 43 7.46 -5.02 7.11
N GLU A 44 8.75 -5.26 6.82
CA GLU A 44 9.57 -4.34 6.01
C GLU A 44 9.00 -4.19 4.59
N MET A 45 8.59 -5.29 3.96
CA MET A 45 7.99 -5.27 2.63
C MET A 45 6.66 -4.49 2.62
N GLN A 46 5.85 -4.63 3.66
CA GLN A 46 4.62 -3.86 3.82
C GLN A 46 4.90 -2.37 3.96
N GLY A 47 5.88 -1.98 4.80
CA GLY A 47 6.29 -0.58 4.95
C GLY A 47 6.77 0.03 3.63
N LYS A 48 7.64 -0.67 2.89
CA LYS A 48 8.11 -0.22 1.55
C LYS A 48 6.98 -0.10 0.55
N ARG A 49 6.00 -1.00 0.59
CA ARG A 49 4.80 -0.92 -0.26
C ARG A 49 3.98 0.33 0.07
N ASN A 50 3.80 0.65 1.35
CA ASN A 50 3.05 1.84 1.78
C ASN A 50 3.75 3.12 1.32
N GLU A 51 5.08 3.19 1.47
CA GLU A 51 5.87 4.30 0.93
C GLU A 51 5.71 4.44 -0.58
N ALA A 52 5.77 3.35 -1.34
CA ALA A 52 5.54 3.35 -2.78
C ALA A 52 4.11 3.78 -3.15
N ASN A 53 3.11 3.39 -2.36
CA ASN A 53 1.72 3.82 -2.53
C ASN A 53 1.58 5.34 -2.32
N MET A 54 2.20 5.90 -1.28
CA MET A 54 2.24 7.36 -1.07
C MET A 54 2.92 8.08 -2.24
N GLN A 55 4.03 7.55 -2.78
CA GLN A 55 4.67 8.12 -3.98
C GLN A 55 3.77 8.06 -5.21
N THR A 56 3.04 6.96 -5.39
CA THR A 56 2.07 6.81 -6.49
C THR A 56 0.98 7.87 -6.42
N ILE A 57 0.48 8.15 -5.20
CA ILE A 57 -0.52 9.22 -4.97
C ILE A 57 0.08 10.59 -5.30
N ARG A 58 1.28 10.89 -4.80
CA ARG A 58 2.00 12.12 -5.12
C ARG A 58 2.11 12.32 -6.62
N GLU A 59 2.58 11.32 -7.35
CA GLU A 59 2.75 11.40 -8.80
C GLU A 59 1.44 11.68 -9.52
N ALA A 60 0.36 10.97 -9.17
CA ALA A 60 -0.95 11.22 -9.73
C ALA A 60 -1.43 12.66 -9.50
N PHE A 61 -1.19 13.21 -8.31
CA PHE A 61 -1.59 14.58 -7.96
C PHE A 61 -0.75 15.63 -8.70
N PHE A 62 0.55 15.41 -8.86
CA PHE A 62 1.41 16.27 -9.67
C PHE A 62 1.01 16.23 -11.15
N HIS A 63 0.77 15.04 -11.70
CA HIS A 63 0.27 14.90 -13.07
C HIS A 63 -1.06 15.62 -13.28
N TYR A 64 -1.97 15.54 -12.31
CA TYR A 64 -3.20 16.33 -12.31
C TYR A 64 -2.91 17.84 -12.34
N PHE A 65 -2.06 18.33 -11.43
CA PHE A 65 -1.70 19.75 -11.36
C PHE A 65 -1.13 20.26 -12.68
N TYR A 66 -0.17 19.54 -13.27
CA TYR A 66 0.41 19.89 -14.56
C TYR A 66 -0.64 19.94 -15.69
N ARG A 67 -1.57 18.97 -15.71
CA ARG A 67 -2.66 18.96 -16.69
C ARG A 67 -3.57 20.17 -16.54
N MET A 68 -3.88 20.56 -15.31
CA MET A 68 -4.70 21.75 -15.02
C MET A 68 -3.96 23.04 -15.43
N HIS A 69 -2.65 23.11 -15.21
CA HIS A 69 -1.82 24.25 -15.63
C HIS A 69 -1.74 24.42 -17.16
N GLN A 70 -1.80 23.33 -17.92
CA GLN A 70 -1.72 23.37 -19.39
C GLN A 70 -3.06 23.68 -20.07
N GLN A 71 -4.18 23.49 -19.37
CA GLN A 71 -5.52 23.67 -19.93
C GLN A 71 -5.95 25.14 -19.84
N LYS A 72 -6.18 25.76 -21.01
CA LYS A 72 -6.64 27.16 -21.08
C LYS A 72 -7.96 27.34 -20.32
N GLY A 73 -8.03 28.38 -19.49
CA GLY A 73 -9.23 28.74 -18.73
C GLY A 73 -9.41 27.98 -17.42
N ARG A 74 -8.41 27.20 -16.97
CA ARG A 74 -8.39 26.53 -15.68
C ARG A 74 -7.29 27.09 -14.79
N ILE A 75 -7.49 26.99 -13.48
CA ILE A 75 -6.48 27.33 -12.47
C ILE A 75 -5.81 26.02 -12.05
N ALA A 76 -4.49 26.01 -11.99
CA ALA A 76 -3.76 24.85 -11.49
C ALA A 76 -3.95 24.75 -9.98
N HIS A 77 -4.41 23.60 -9.51
CA HIS A 77 -4.58 23.31 -8.09
C HIS A 77 -4.37 21.81 -7.88
N PHE A 78 -4.00 21.43 -6.66
CA PHE A 78 -4.03 20.03 -6.23
C PHE A 78 -5.47 19.64 -5.85
N PRO A 79 -5.78 18.33 -5.73
CA PRO A 79 -7.04 17.91 -5.10
C PRO A 79 -7.24 18.64 -3.76
N PRO A 80 -8.47 19.05 -3.40
CA PRO A 80 -8.71 19.71 -2.12
C PRO A 80 -8.44 18.73 -0.96
N PRO A 81 -7.96 19.19 0.21
CA PRO A 81 -7.74 18.30 1.34
C PRO A 81 -9.08 17.74 1.87
N PRO A 82 -9.13 16.49 2.38
CA PRO A 82 -10.30 15.96 3.06
C PRO A 82 -10.79 16.85 4.20
N GLU A 83 -12.11 16.91 4.35
CA GLU A 83 -12.77 17.69 5.41
C GLU A 83 -13.12 16.86 6.65
N ASN A 84 -12.89 15.54 6.61
CA ASN A 84 -13.07 14.68 7.78
C ASN A 84 -12.07 15.01 8.91
N GLU A 85 -12.35 14.49 10.10
CA GLU A 85 -11.63 14.82 11.35
C GLU A 85 -10.13 14.48 11.26
N GLU A 86 -9.79 13.37 10.62
CA GLU A 86 -8.42 12.84 10.55
C GLU A 86 -7.67 13.23 9.26
N LYS A 87 -8.29 14.04 8.39
CA LYS A 87 -7.74 14.44 7.08
C LYS A 87 -7.37 13.26 6.15
N VAL A 88 -8.03 12.12 6.32
CA VAL A 88 -7.78 10.91 5.53
C VAL A 88 -8.51 10.91 4.19
N MET A 89 -7.89 10.34 3.17
CA MET A 89 -8.48 10.20 1.83
C MET A 89 -9.49 9.04 1.77
N ASP A 90 -10.56 9.13 2.53
CA ASP A 90 -11.63 8.13 2.58
C ASP A 90 -12.38 7.97 1.25
N ASP A 91 -13.21 6.93 1.15
CA ASP A 91 -13.91 6.59 -0.09
C ASP A 91 -14.93 7.68 -0.51
N LEU A 92 -15.44 8.45 0.46
CA LEU A 92 -16.36 9.57 0.23
C LEU A 92 -15.62 10.72 -0.45
N TRP A 93 -14.53 11.19 0.14
CA TRP A 93 -13.66 12.23 -0.43
C TRP A 93 -13.12 11.79 -1.80
N ALA A 94 -12.65 10.55 -1.91
CA ALA A 94 -12.12 9.97 -3.14
C ALA A 94 -13.14 9.98 -4.30
N SER A 95 -14.43 9.91 -3.97
CA SER A 95 -15.54 9.93 -4.91
C SER A 95 -16.15 11.32 -5.13
N THR A 96 -15.78 12.31 -4.32
CA THR A 96 -16.30 13.67 -4.41
C THR A 96 -15.54 14.45 -5.49
N PRO A 97 -16.22 15.22 -6.36
CA PRO A 97 -15.55 16.05 -7.37
C PRO A 97 -14.56 17.04 -6.73
N MET A 98 -13.35 17.13 -7.28
CA MET A 98 -12.29 18.02 -6.77
C MET A 98 -12.67 19.50 -6.86
N ASP A 99 -13.42 19.87 -7.89
CA ASP A 99 -14.01 21.20 -8.00
C ASP A 99 -15.37 21.06 -8.68
N SER A 100 -16.45 21.24 -7.94
CA SER A 100 -17.81 21.09 -8.48
C SER A 100 -18.19 22.16 -9.53
N ALA A 101 -17.41 23.24 -9.66
CA ALA A 101 -17.61 24.30 -10.65
C ALA A 101 -16.70 24.12 -11.88
N LEU A 102 -15.47 23.64 -11.72
CA LEU A 102 -14.44 23.61 -12.79
C LEU A 102 -13.92 22.21 -13.15
N SER A 103 -14.03 21.24 -12.24
CA SER A 103 -13.49 19.89 -12.37
C SER A 103 -14.43 18.83 -11.75
N PHE A 104 -15.36 18.32 -12.57
CA PHE A 104 -16.24 17.20 -12.19
C PHE A 104 -15.49 15.87 -11.99
N GLN A 105 -14.16 15.85 -12.09
CA GLN A 105 -13.34 14.68 -11.84
C GLN A 105 -13.11 14.52 -10.33
N ALA A 106 -13.41 13.33 -9.80
CA ALA A 106 -13.09 12.97 -8.43
C ALA A 106 -11.64 12.45 -8.31
N PRO A 107 -10.98 12.55 -7.13
CA PRO A 107 -9.60 12.09 -6.93
C PRO A 107 -9.35 10.65 -7.38
N LYS A 108 -10.30 9.74 -7.14
CA LYS A 108 -10.15 8.32 -7.55
C LYS A 108 -9.99 8.13 -9.05
N ASN A 109 -10.53 9.05 -9.85
CA ASN A 109 -10.42 9.01 -11.31
C ASN A 109 -9.03 9.41 -11.82
N LEU A 110 -8.11 9.78 -10.93
CA LEU A 110 -6.70 10.01 -11.28
C LEU A 110 -5.91 8.70 -11.38
N PHE A 111 -6.49 7.60 -10.89
CA PHE A 111 -5.87 6.29 -10.85
C PHE A 111 -6.56 5.35 -11.84
N ALA A 112 -5.79 4.51 -12.53
CA ALA A 112 -6.32 3.58 -13.51
C ALA A 112 -7.27 2.53 -12.90
N THR A 113 -7.07 2.21 -11.62
CA THR A 113 -7.92 1.32 -10.83
C THR A 113 -9.26 1.95 -10.44
N GLY A 114 -9.38 3.27 -10.51
CA GLY A 114 -10.55 3.99 -9.99
C GLY A 114 -10.62 4.05 -8.46
N GLU A 115 -9.52 3.73 -7.78
CA GLU A 115 -9.37 3.72 -6.32
C GLU A 115 -7.99 4.23 -5.93
N LEU A 116 -7.88 4.89 -4.77
CA LEU A 116 -6.60 5.33 -4.25
C LEU A 116 -5.84 4.16 -3.61
N PRO A 117 -4.51 4.08 -3.80
CA PRO A 117 -3.67 3.19 -3.01
C PRO A 117 -3.83 3.44 -1.50
N LYS A 118 -3.92 2.36 -0.72
CA LYS A 118 -4.07 2.38 0.75
C LYS A 118 -2.82 1.78 1.42
N ASN A 119 -2.72 1.86 2.74
CA ASN A 119 -1.65 1.20 3.48
C ASN A 119 -1.85 -0.33 3.52
N ALA A 120 -0.93 -1.05 4.16
CA ALA A 120 -0.93 -2.51 4.25
C ALA A 120 -2.17 -3.08 4.97
N ASN A 121 -2.76 -2.29 5.87
CA ASN A 121 -3.98 -2.61 6.61
C ASN A 121 -5.26 -2.20 5.87
N ASN A 122 -5.12 -1.74 4.61
CA ASN A 122 -6.21 -1.24 3.78
C ASN A 122 -6.88 0.05 4.31
N ASN A 123 -6.14 0.83 5.11
CA ASN A 123 -6.56 2.14 5.59
C ASN A 123 -6.04 3.27 4.67
N PRO A 124 -6.83 4.33 4.45
CA PRO A 124 -6.42 5.47 3.63
C PRO A 124 -5.33 6.29 4.32
N PHE A 125 -4.49 6.96 3.52
CA PHE A 125 -3.49 7.89 4.03
C PHE A 125 -4.11 9.27 4.32
N MET A 126 -3.50 10.02 5.24
CA MET A 126 -3.78 11.42 5.48
C MET A 126 -3.22 12.29 4.36
N TYR A 127 -3.94 13.34 3.98
CA TYR A 127 -3.55 14.27 2.92
C TYR A 127 -3.86 15.73 3.27
N GLU A 128 -2.87 16.59 3.07
CA GLU A 128 -2.99 18.04 3.22
C GLU A 128 -2.31 18.77 2.06
N THR A 129 -2.80 19.98 1.75
CA THR A 129 -2.19 20.89 0.78
C THR A 129 -2.32 22.33 1.22
N TRP A 130 -1.28 23.12 0.94
CA TRP A 130 -1.24 24.56 1.20
C TRP A 130 -0.38 25.24 0.15
N ASN A 131 -0.49 26.57 0.06
CA ASN A 131 0.37 27.39 -0.78
C ASN A 131 1.15 28.40 0.07
N ASP A 132 2.37 28.70 -0.37
CA ASP A 132 3.18 29.78 0.20
C ASP A 132 3.55 30.75 -0.90
N THR A 133 3.51 32.05 -0.61
CA THR A 133 3.89 33.09 -1.57
C THR A 133 5.20 33.71 -1.12
N ASN A 134 6.23 33.56 -1.95
CA ASN A 134 7.50 34.20 -1.71
C ASN A 134 7.33 35.72 -1.77
N GLN A 135 7.52 36.39 -0.64
CA GLN A 135 7.29 37.82 -0.50
C GLN A 135 8.26 38.69 -1.34
N VAL A 136 9.37 38.10 -1.82
CA VAL A 136 10.39 38.82 -2.61
C VAL A 136 10.18 38.60 -4.11
N SER A 137 9.97 37.36 -4.56
CA SER A 137 9.79 37.04 -5.98
C SER A 137 8.33 37.11 -6.46
N GLY A 138 7.36 37.06 -5.55
CA GLY A 138 5.93 36.92 -5.86
C GLY A 138 5.54 35.53 -6.36
N GLU A 139 6.47 34.57 -6.32
CA GLU A 139 6.24 33.19 -6.75
C GLU A 139 5.39 32.44 -5.72
N VAL A 140 4.37 31.73 -6.20
CA VAL A 140 3.50 30.89 -5.37
C VAL A 140 3.98 29.45 -5.46
N MET A 141 4.45 28.92 -4.34
CA MET A 141 4.84 27.50 -4.19
C MET A 141 3.65 26.71 -3.67
N TYR A 142 3.38 25.56 -4.27
CA TYR A 142 2.30 24.67 -3.84
C TYR A 142 2.87 23.47 -3.13
N TYR A 143 2.34 23.13 -1.97
CA TYR A 143 2.79 22.03 -1.15
C TYR A 143 1.72 20.95 -1.01
N ILE A 144 2.16 19.70 -0.95
CA ILE A 144 1.34 18.59 -0.49
C ILE A 144 2.06 17.80 0.58
N LYS A 145 1.30 17.26 1.53
CA LYS A 145 1.77 16.33 2.55
C LYS A 145 0.90 15.07 2.49
N ILE A 146 1.54 13.92 2.48
CA ILE A 146 0.89 12.61 2.60
C ILE A 146 1.51 11.91 3.80
N GLU A 147 0.70 11.35 4.68
CA GLU A 147 1.14 10.72 5.93
C GLU A 147 0.35 9.45 6.24
N ASP A 148 1.02 8.45 6.77
CA ASP A 148 0.37 7.26 7.33
C ASP A 148 0.15 7.45 8.83
N ILE A 149 -1.12 7.62 9.20
CA ILE A 149 -1.55 7.89 10.58
C ILE A 149 -2.11 6.65 11.28
N ASP A 150 -2.10 5.49 10.62
CA ASP A 150 -2.59 4.24 11.18
C ASP A 150 -1.54 3.63 12.11
N GLU A 151 -1.82 3.61 13.43
CA GLU A 151 -0.90 3.13 14.48
C GLU A 151 -0.47 1.67 14.28
N ASP A 152 -1.33 0.84 13.66
CA ASP A 152 -1.06 -0.57 13.41
C ASP A 152 -0.30 -0.79 12.09
N SER A 153 0.02 0.27 11.35
CA SER A 153 0.71 0.18 10.07
C SER A 153 2.23 0.11 10.24
N PRO A 154 2.94 -0.75 9.49
CA PRO A 154 4.40 -0.78 9.46
C PRO A 154 5.08 0.54 9.02
N SER A 155 4.31 1.48 8.45
CA SER A 155 4.77 2.82 8.07
C SER A 155 4.15 3.94 8.91
N PHE A 156 3.58 3.64 10.07
CA PHE A 156 3.02 4.66 10.97
C PHE A 156 3.99 5.83 11.21
N GLY A 157 3.48 7.06 11.08
CA GLY A 157 4.22 8.31 11.25
C GLY A 157 5.17 8.66 10.11
N LYS A 158 5.26 7.84 9.05
CA LYS A 158 5.97 8.21 7.83
C LYS A 158 5.15 9.27 7.10
N SER A 159 5.79 10.40 6.82
CA SER A 159 5.22 11.48 6.05
C SER A 159 6.15 11.93 4.95
N PHE A 160 5.57 12.39 3.85
CA PHE A 160 6.30 12.99 2.75
C PHE A 160 5.66 14.34 2.39
N THR A 161 6.49 15.38 2.38
CA THR A 161 6.10 16.71 1.93
C THR A 161 6.80 17.03 0.62
N TYR A 162 6.03 17.48 -0.37
CA TYR A 162 6.53 17.85 -1.69
C TYR A 162 6.05 19.24 -2.07
N SER A 163 6.81 19.91 -2.92
CA SER A 163 6.43 21.21 -3.47
C SER A 163 6.67 21.30 -4.97
N ILE A 164 5.94 22.21 -5.61
CA ILE A 164 6.09 22.59 -7.01
C ILE A 164 5.91 24.10 -7.18
#